data_AF-A0AAN7GSF2-F1
#
_entry.id   AF-A0AAN7GSF2-F1
#
_cell.length_a   1.000
_cell.length_b   1.000
_cell.length_c   1.000
_cell.angle_alpha   90.00
_cell.angle_beta   90.00
_cell.angle_gamma   90.00
#
_symmetry.space_group_name_H-M   'P 1'
#
loop_
_entity.id
_entity.type
_entity.pdbx_description
1 polymer ?
#
loop_
_entity_poly.entity_id
_entity_poly.type
_entity_poly.pdbx_seq_one_letter_code
_entity_poly.pdbx_strand_id
1 'polypeptide(L)'
;MEKASSSSCCVVSLLIFILWFISRVSAIRMDPVIHETHICRNTVQGRYLLSDDNGHVCDAFSLDLQSRCCPEIGERFSCYGCNLYSRCCKAYEYCVSCCLDPSRTHIDQVVKVKISKPSSAGNYDSVFDFCSGRCRHNSESVIHENAYISEFHHCFSIPSNSSGVADKHAETRLAGINVIVGRQGESCDIACKSIGQSCVPNKLMLLNQCEIMQKYLSCKGACLASMGSDQPAEVVDDAPRHLERNRVHN
;
A
#
# COMPACT_ATOMS: atom_id res chain seq x y z
N MET A 1 -90.31 38.21 20.83
CA MET A 1 -89.84 38.26 19.43
C MET A 1 -88.64 39.18 19.40
N GLU A 2 -87.47 38.62 19.67
CA GLU A 2 -86.50 38.24 18.63
C GLU A 2 -85.82 39.45 18.00
N LYS A 3 -84.57 39.69 18.41
CA LYS A 3 -83.44 39.32 17.53
C LYS A 3 -82.13 39.37 18.30
N ALA A 4 -81.68 38.17 18.66
CA ALA A 4 -80.28 37.87 18.80
C ALA A 4 -79.59 38.13 17.45
N SER A 5 -78.45 38.81 17.44
CA SER A 5 -77.28 38.48 16.60
C SER A 5 -76.18 39.52 16.80
N SER A 6 -75.75 39.76 18.04
CA SER A 6 -74.52 40.54 18.31
C SER A 6 -73.33 39.62 18.64
N SER A 7 -73.60 38.36 19.01
CA SER A 7 -72.58 37.39 19.39
C SER A 7 -71.88 36.70 18.21
N SER A 8 -72.40 36.83 16.99
CA SER A 8 -71.86 36.11 15.81
C SER A 8 -70.65 36.83 15.17
N CYS A 9 -70.66 38.17 15.10
CA CYS A 9 -69.56 38.92 14.47
C CYS A 9 -68.24 38.90 15.28
N CYS A 10 -68.32 38.91 16.62
CA CYS A 10 -67.11 38.84 17.45
C CYS A 10 -66.44 37.45 17.37
N VAL A 11 -67.22 36.37 17.32
CA VAL A 11 -66.69 35.01 17.22
C VAL A 11 -66.06 34.77 15.84
N VAL A 12 -66.65 35.31 14.78
CA VAL A 12 -66.08 35.23 13.42
C VAL A 12 -64.78 36.05 13.29
N SER A 13 -64.70 37.24 13.89
CA SER A 13 -63.45 38.03 13.89
C SER A 13 -62.35 37.38 14.73
N LEU A 14 -62.68 36.78 15.87
CA LEU A 14 -61.71 36.02 16.68
C LEU A 14 -61.21 34.77 15.95
N LEU A 15 -62.08 34.03 15.26
CA LEU A 15 -61.69 32.85 14.47
C LEU A 15 -60.83 33.22 13.27
N ILE A 16 -61.09 34.35 12.61
CA ILE A 16 -60.25 34.85 11.50
C ILE A 16 -58.86 35.29 12.02
N PHE A 17 -58.78 35.97 13.16
CA PHE A 17 -57.48 36.30 13.77
C PHE A 17 -56.70 35.05 14.20
N ILE A 18 -57.37 34.03 14.75
CA ILE A 18 -56.75 32.76 15.13
C ILE A 18 -56.26 32.00 13.88
N LEU A 19 -57.02 31.97 12.77
CA LEU A 19 -56.61 31.33 11.51
C LEU A 19 -55.48 32.09 10.80
N TRP A 20 -55.39 33.41 10.95
CA TRP A 20 -54.25 34.21 10.47
C TRP A 20 -52.98 33.98 11.29
N PHE A 21 -53.11 33.77 12.60
CA PHE A 21 -51.96 33.42 13.47
C PHE A 21 -51.49 31.97 13.32
N ILE A 22 -52.37 31.03 12.94
CA ILE A 22 -51.98 29.62 12.69
C ILE A 22 -51.21 29.46 11.36
N SER A 23 -51.32 30.40 10.42
CA SER A 23 -50.85 30.18 9.03
C SER A 23 -49.46 30.77 8.68
N ARG A 24 -48.71 31.35 9.63
CA ARG A 24 -47.38 31.95 9.32
C ARG A 24 -46.30 31.73 10.39
N VAL A 25 -46.26 30.55 11.01
CA VAL A 25 -44.98 30.01 11.52
C VAL A 25 -44.89 28.55 11.12
N SER A 26 -44.85 28.30 9.82
CA SER A 26 -44.04 27.18 9.33
C SER A 26 -42.59 27.59 9.53
N ALA A 27 -42.07 27.39 10.74
CA ALA A 27 -40.65 27.16 10.88
C ALA A 27 -40.40 25.90 10.06
N ILE A 28 -39.99 26.08 8.81
CA ILE A 28 -39.25 25.05 8.10
C ILE A 28 -38.04 24.85 9.01
N ARG A 29 -38.09 23.85 9.88
CA ARG A 29 -36.86 23.15 10.25
C ARG A 29 -36.33 22.65 8.91
N MET A 30 -35.57 23.50 8.24
CA MET A 30 -34.39 23.01 7.56
C MET A 30 -33.62 22.43 8.73
N ASP A 31 -33.80 21.12 8.95
CA ASP A 31 -32.70 20.38 9.53
C ASP A 31 -31.51 20.86 8.72
N PRO A 32 -30.50 21.53 9.31
CA PRO A 32 -29.28 21.69 8.59
C PRO A 32 -28.91 20.25 8.27
N VAL A 33 -29.01 19.88 7.00
CA VAL A 33 -28.13 18.87 6.46
C VAL A 33 -26.78 19.51 6.73
N ILE A 34 -26.24 19.23 7.93
CA ILE A 34 -24.83 19.24 8.16
C ILE A 34 -24.39 18.23 7.12
N HIS A 35 -24.08 18.74 5.91
CA HIS A 35 -23.18 18.05 5.04
C HIS A 35 -21.98 17.88 5.93
N GLU A 36 -21.85 16.69 6.52
CA GLU A 36 -20.61 16.28 7.16
C GLU A 36 -19.61 16.39 6.03
N THR A 37 -18.96 17.55 5.96
CA THR A 37 -17.89 17.79 5.00
C THR A 37 -16.84 16.80 5.40
N HIS A 38 -16.72 15.74 4.62
CA HIS A 38 -15.75 14.69 4.87
C HIS A 38 -14.37 15.34 4.91
N ILE A 39 -13.73 15.28 6.08
CA ILE A 39 -12.39 15.82 6.28
C ILE A 39 -11.41 14.69 5.97
N CYS A 40 -10.64 14.84 4.90
CA CYS A 40 -9.65 13.83 4.53
C CYS A 40 -8.50 13.79 5.54
N ARG A 41 -8.02 12.58 5.78
CA ARG A 41 -6.71 12.36 6.37
C ARG A 41 -5.67 12.46 5.27
N ASN A 42 -4.50 12.98 5.60
CA ASN A 42 -3.40 13.03 4.65
C ASN A 42 -2.06 12.77 5.33
N THR A 43 -1.02 12.60 4.52
CA THR A 43 0.29 12.14 4.96
C THR A 43 1.07 13.16 5.79
N VAL A 44 0.71 14.46 5.78
CA VAL A 44 1.26 15.64 6.52
C VAL A 44 2.80 15.83 6.50
N GLN A 45 3.58 14.79 6.27
CA GLN A 45 5.03 14.73 6.40
C GLN A 45 5.78 15.15 5.14
N GLY A 46 5.12 15.14 3.99
CA GLY A 46 5.73 15.53 2.73
C GLY A 46 5.99 17.04 2.67
N ARG A 47 7.18 17.43 2.21
CA ARG A 47 7.56 18.85 2.08
C ARG A 47 6.79 19.55 0.95
N TYR A 48 6.58 18.84 -0.16
CA TYR A 48 6.00 19.41 -1.39
C TYR A 48 4.77 18.66 -1.85
N LEU A 49 4.74 17.33 -1.68
CA LEU A 49 3.61 16.49 -2.05
C LEU A 49 2.89 16.00 -0.81
N LEU A 50 1.59 15.76 -0.96
CA LEU A 50 0.75 15.13 0.04
C LEU A 50 -0.10 14.07 -0.67
N SER A 51 -0.29 12.94 0.01
CA SER A 51 -1.31 11.95 -0.35
C SER A 51 -2.40 11.92 0.72
N ASP A 52 -3.66 11.91 0.27
CA ASP A 52 -4.85 11.80 1.12
C ASP A 52 -5.40 10.36 1.19
N ASP A 53 -6.36 10.14 2.08
CA ASP A 53 -7.05 8.86 2.28
C ASP A 53 -8.03 8.49 1.17
N ASN A 54 -8.41 9.45 0.33
CA ASN A 54 -9.10 9.20 -0.94
C ASN A 54 -8.16 8.63 -2.02
N GLY A 55 -6.84 8.70 -1.80
CA GLY A 55 -5.82 8.15 -2.68
C GLY A 55 -5.32 9.10 -3.75
N HIS A 56 -5.61 10.39 -3.65
CA HIS A 56 -5.04 11.40 -4.53
C HIS A 56 -3.67 11.86 -4.01
N VAL A 57 -2.84 12.36 -4.93
CA VAL A 57 -1.56 13.00 -4.63
C VAL A 57 -1.58 14.40 -5.21
N CYS A 58 -1.26 15.39 -4.40
CA CYS A 58 -1.25 16.78 -4.81
C CYS A 58 -0.09 17.54 -4.18
N ASP A 59 0.19 18.73 -4.72
CA ASP A 59 1.12 19.64 -4.08
C ASP A 59 0.50 20.20 -2.79
N ALA A 60 1.30 20.42 -1.76
CA ALA A 60 0.85 20.91 -0.47
C ALA A 60 0.10 22.25 -0.56
N PHE A 61 0.42 23.11 -1.54
CA PHE A 61 -0.25 24.38 -1.78
C PHE A 61 -1.60 24.25 -2.50
N SER A 62 -1.88 23.08 -3.10
CA SER A 62 -3.14 22.80 -3.80
C SER A 62 -4.19 22.12 -2.93
N LEU A 63 -3.87 21.82 -1.66
CA LEU A 63 -4.76 21.21 -0.70
C LEU A 63 -5.95 22.13 -0.36
N ASP A 64 -7.16 21.58 -0.35
CA ASP A 64 -8.34 22.34 0.07
C ASP A 64 -8.31 22.59 1.59
N LEU A 65 -8.45 23.85 2.01
CA LEU A 65 -8.31 24.23 3.43
C LEU A 65 -9.49 23.76 4.30
N GLN A 66 -10.66 23.55 3.70
CA GLN A 66 -11.86 23.19 4.44
C GLN A 66 -11.97 21.67 4.65
N SER A 67 -11.79 20.90 3.59
CA SER A 67 -11.86 19.43 3.58
C SER A 67 -10.53 18.76 3.87
N ARG A 68 -9.39 19.47 3.73
CA ARG A 68 -8.02 18.90 3.81
C ARG A 68 -7.72 17.79 2.81
N CYS A 69 -8.57 17.64 1.79
CA CYS A 69 -8.40 16.70 0.70
C CYS A 69 -7.53 17.29 -0.40
N CYS A 70 -6.87 16.43 -1.16
CA CYS A 70 -6.31 16.83 -2.44
C CYS A 70 -7.45 17.07 -3.44
N PRO A 71 -7.26 17.99 -4.40
CA PRO A 71 -8.22 18.18 -5.48
C PRO A 71 -8.34 16.89 -6.29
N GLU A 72 -9.56 16.56 -6.71
CA GLU A 72 -9.85 15.38 -7.54
C GLU A 72 -9.44 15.60 -9.01
N ILE A 73 -8.19 16.04 -9.21
CA ILE A 73 -7.61 16.36 -10.51
C ILE A 73 -6.45 15.39 -10.73
N GLY A 74 -6.65 14.45 -11.66
CA GLY A 74 -5.64 13.46 -12.04
C GLY A 74 -6.04 12.02 -11.69
N GLU A 75 -5.04 11.14 -11.66
CA GLU A 75 -5.26 9.71 -11.38
C GLU A 75 -5.35 9.43 -9.89
N ARG A 76 -6.44 8.80 -9.47
CA ARG A 76 -6.57 8.23 -8.13
C ARG A 76 -5.69 6.99 -8.00
N PHE A 77 -5.04 6.84 -6.85
CA PHE A 77 -4.08 5.76 -6.56
C PHE A 77 -2.86 5.75 -7.49
N SER A 78 -2.35 6.94 -7.84
CA SER A 78 -1.20 7.07 -8.73
C SER A 78 0.02 6.35 -8.17
N CYS A 79 0.59 5.48 -9.01
CA CYS A 79 1.83 4.75 -8.75
C CYS A 79 3.03 5.38 -9.46
N TYR A 80 3.02 6.70 -9.67
CA TYR A 80 4.11 7.39 -10.34
C TYR A 80 5.44 7.17 -9.60
N GLY A 81 6.49 6.76 -10.34
CA GLY A 81 7.79 6.44 -9.74
C GLY A 81 7.78 5.20 -8.84
N CYS A 82 6.80 4.30 -8.98
CA CYS A 82 6.74 3.02 -8.30
C CYS A 82 7.14 1.85 -9.21
N ASN A 83 7.91 0.92 -8.67
CA ASN A 83 8.09 -0.40 -9.26
C ASN A 83 7.01 -1.33 -8.70
N LEU A 84 5.99 -1.61 -9.50
CA LEU A 84 4.84 -2.43 -9.10
C LEU A 84 5.22 -3.88 -8.76
N TYR A 85 6.36 -4.36 -9.26
CA TYR A 85 6.82 -5.71 -8.99
C TYR A 85 7.43 -5.83 -7.59
N SER A 86 8.33 -4.91 -7.20
CA SER A 86 8.86 -4.87 -5.84
C SER A 86 7.87 -4.24 -4.84
N ARG A 87 6.82 -3.57 -5.33
CA ARG A 87 5.87 -2.77 -4.54
C ARG A 87 6.59 -1.71 -3.72
N CYS A 88 7.59 -1.11 -4.34
CA CYS A 88 8.40 -0.03 -3.78
C CYS A 88 8.40 1.17 -4.71
N CYS A 89 8.47 2.36 -4.13
CA CYS A 89 8.44 3.64 -4.83
C CYS A 89 9.62 4.51 -4.43
N LYS A 90 9.91 5.49 -5.29
CA LYS A 90 10.94 6.50 -5.03
C LYS A 90 10.49 7.58 -4.05
N ALA A 91 9.18 7.83 -3.96
CA ALA A 91 8.60 8.85 -3.11
C ALA A 91 7.53 8.25 -2.18
N TYR A 92 7.45 8.78 -0.97
CA TYR A 92 6.58 8.31 0.09
C TYR A 92 5.10 8.46 -0.29
N GLU A 93 4.72 9.61 -0.82
CA GLU A 93 3.34 10.00 -1.10
C GLU A 93 2.76 9.16 -2.23
N TYR A 94 3.56 8.90 -3.28
CA TYR A 94 3.19 7.95 -4.34
C TYR A 94 3.16 6.50 -3.84
N CYS A 95 3.99 6.12 -2.87
CA CYS A 95 3.86 4.81 -2.22
C CYS A 95 2.51 4.68 -1.50
N VAL A 96 2.12 5.68 -0.72
CA VAL A 96 0.85 5.67 0.03
C VAL A 96 -0.33 5.62 -0.95
N SER A 97 -0.37 6.51 -1.94
CA SER A 97 -1.42 6.53 -2.96
C SER A 97 -1.52 5.20 -3.71
N CYS A 98 -0.40 4.66 -4.19
CA CYS A 98 -0.36 3.37 -4.89
C CYS A 98 -0.81 2.20 -4.01
N CYS A 99 -0.44 2.22 -2.73
CA CYS A 99 -0.82 1.21 -1.74
C CYS A 99 -2.32 1.22 -1.44
N LEU A 100 -2.97 2.39 -1.48
CA LEU A 100 -4.40 2.52 -1.23
C LEU A 100 -5.27 1.87 -2.31
N ASP A 101 -4.71 1.53 -3.49
CA ASP A 101 -5.44 0.86 -4.55
C ASP A 101 -5.99 -0.51 -4.09
N PRO A 102 -7.32 -0.74 -4.12
CA PRO A 102 -7.92 -2.01 -3.74
C PRO A 102 -7.44 -3.21 -4.56
N SER A 103 -6.95 -3.00 -5.79
CA SER A 103 -6.37 -4.04 -6.64
C SER A 103 -4.98 -4.50 -6.16
N ARG A 104 -4.30 -3.70 -5.34
CA ARG A 104 -2.95 -3.98 -4.83
C ARG A 104 -2.98 -4.41 -3.37
N THR A 105 -3.91 -3.87 -2.60
CA THR A 105 -3.98 -4.05 -1.16
C THR A 105 -5.40 -4.42 -0.74
N HIS A 106 -5.59 -5.66 -0.29
CA HIS A 106 -6.88 -6.12 0.20
C HIS A 106 -7.05 -5.81 1.69
N ILE A 107 -8.19 -5.21 2.04
CA ILE A 107 -8.54 -4.80 3.42
C ILE A 107 -8.37 -5.97 4.41
N ASP A 108 -8.81 -7.17 4.04
CA ASP A 108 -8.78 -8.37 4.91
C ASP A 108 -7.36 -8.81 5.30
N GLN A 109 -6.37 -8.47 4.47
CA GLN A 109 -4.98 -8.77 4.74
C GLN A 109 -4.38 -7.69 5.63
N VAL A 110 -4.77 -6.43 5.45
CA VAL A 110 -4.24 -5.25 6.13
C VAL A 110 -4.63 -5.17 7.61
N VAL A 111 -5.91 -5.35 7.93
CA VAL A 111 -6.43 -5.20 9.30
C VAL A 111 -5.85 -6.26 10.25
N LYS A 112 -5.25 -7.33 9.70
CA LYS A 112 -4.59 -8.39 10.46
C LYS A 112 -3.08 -8.18 10.63
N VAL A 113 -2.48 -7.22 9.93
CA VAL A 113 -1.04 -6.93 10.05
C VAL A 113 -0.80 -6.09 11.30
N LYS A 114 0.16 -6.53 12.13
CA LYS A 114 0.63 -5.75 13.27
C LYS A 114 1.43 -4.54 12.80
N ILE A 115 1.28 -3.43 13.51
CA ILE A 115 1.97 -2.16 13.22
C ILE A 115 3.50 -2.34 13.27
N SER A 116 3.99 -3.22 14.14
CA SER A 116 5.43 -3.45 14.31
C SER A 116 5.77 -4.89 14.71
N LYS A 117 7.08 -5.21 14.73
CA LYS A 117 7.63 -6.53 15.08
C LYS A 117 7.31 -7.03 16.50
N PRO A 118 7.23 -6.21 17.58
CA PRO A 118 6.90 -6.74 18.90
C PRO A 118 5.52 -7.39 18.96
N SER A 119 5.40 -8.46 19.74
CA SER A 119 4.16 -9.23 19.91
C SER A 119 3.02 -8.41 20.52
N SER A 120 3.34 -7.34 21.26
CA SER A 120 2.41 -6.39 21.86
C SER A 120 1.89 -5.30 20.92
N ALA A 121 2.39 -5.22 19.69
CA ALA A 121 1.94 -4.21 18.73
C ALA A 121 0.48 -4.44 18.32
N GLY A 122 -0.31 -3.37 18.34
CA GLY A 122 -1.68 -3.36 17.81
C GLY A 122 -1.73 -3.53 16.29
N ASN A 123 -2.94 -3.63 15.78
CA ASN A 123 -3.22 -3.70 14.34
C ASN A 123 -3.50 -2.30 13.79
N TYR A 124 -3.40 -2.14 12.48
CA TYR A 124 -3.77 -0.87 11.84
C TYR A 124 -5.29 -0.65 11.85
N ASP A 125 -5.70 0.59 12.11
CA ASP A 125 -7.13 0.97 12.19
C ASP A 125 -7.79 1.08 10.81
N SER A 126 -7.01 1.44 9.78
CA SER A 126 -7.49 1.62 8.41
C SER A 126 -6.43 1.24 7.37
N VAL A 127 -6.86 1.11 6.10
CA VAL A 127 -5.93 0.91 4.98
C VAL A 127 -4.98 2.10 4.83
N PHE A 128 -5.47 3.31 5.09
CA PHE A 128 -4.64 4.50 5.08
C PHE A 128 -3.55 4.46 6.16
N ASP A 129 -3.87 4.02 7.37
CA ASP A 129 -2.89 3.86 8.46
C ASP A 129 -1.84 2.81 8.12
N PHE A 130 -2.27 1.71 7.52
CA PHE A 130 -1.36 0.68 7.04
C PHE A 130 -0.43 1.21 5.96
N CYS A 131 -0.96 1.86 4.93
CA CYS A 131 -0.15 2.37 3.82
C CYS A 131 0.80 3.47 4.29
N SER A 132 0.29 4.44 5.07
CA SER A 132 1.09 5.53 5.62
C SER A 132 2.17 5.05 6.59
N GLY A 133 1.92 3.98 7.36
CA GLY A 133 2.91 3.35 8.24
C GLY A 133 3.94 2.52 7.48
N ARG A 134 3.47 1.63 6.59
CA ARG A 134 4.31 0.65 5.89
C ARG A 134 5.24 1.28 4.87
N CYS A 135 4.77 2.30 4.15
CA CYS A 135 5.56 3.04 3.16
C CYS A 135 6.70 3.88 3.75
N ARG A 136 6.77 4.04 5.08
CA ARG A 136 7.93 4.66 5.72
C ARG A 136 9.18 3.80 5.50
N HIS A 137 10.33 4.45 5.51
CA HIS A 137 11.62 3.77 5.41
C HIS A 137 11.70 2.65 6.46
N ASN A 138 12.22 1.50 6.05
CA ASN A 138 12.36 0.35 6.92
C ASN A 138 13.85 -0.03 7.01
N SER A 139 14.21 -0.75 8.07
CA SER A 139 15.58 -1.22 8.27
C SER A 139 16.08 -2.14 7.15
N GLU A 140 15.16 -2.69 6.34
CA GLU A 140 15.47 -3.56 5.21
C GLU A 140 15.79 -2.78 3.93
N SER A 141 15.53 -1.46 3.88
CA SER A 141 15.83 -0.60 2.73
C SER A 141 17.12 0.20 2.89
N VAL A 142 17.85 0.03 3.99
CA VAL A 142 19.11 0.73 4.32
C VAL A 142 20.32 -0.22 4.39
N ILE A 143 21.44 0.21 3.80
CA ILE A 143 22.79 -0.33 3.89
C ILE A 143 23.61 0.60 4.81
N HIS A 144 24.33 0.04 5.77
CA HIS A 144 25.25 0.78 6.66
C HIS A 144 24.59 2.01 7.31
N GLU A 145 23.43 1.79 7.94
CA GLU A 145 22.65 2.73 8.77
C GLU A 145 22.15 4.02 8.09
N ASN A 146 22.72 4.45 6.95
CA ASN A 146 22.46 5.77 6.35
C ASN A 146 22.39 5.81 4.82
N ALA A 147 22.63 4.72 4.09
CA ALA A 147 22.52 4.68 2.62
C ALA A 147 21.37 3.78 2.19
N TYR A 148 20.51 4.21 1.26
CA TYR A 148 19.47 3.32 0.76
C TYR A 148 20.05 2.28 -0.21
N ILE A 149 19.57 1.03 -0.13
CA ILE A 149 19.93 -0.04 -1.08
C ILE A 149 19.56 0.36 -2.52
N SER A 150 18.46 1.10 -2.67
CA SER A 150 17.90 1.50 -3.95
C SER A 150 17.20 2.85 -3.83
N GLU A 151 17.06 3.55 -4.95
CA GLU A 151 16.15 4.69 -5.05
C GLU A 151 14.70 4.31 -4.71
N PHE A 152 14.31 3.03 -4.87
CA PHE A 152 12.98 2.51 -4.50
C PHE A 152 12.97 2.00 -3.06
N HIS A 153 12.90 2.89 -2.08
CA HIS A 153 13.04 2.54 -0.65
C HIS A 153 11.75 2.70 0.18
N HIS A 154 10.67 3.20 -0.44
CA HIS A 154 9.33 3.26 0.17
C HIS A 154 8.51 2.07 -0.29
N CYS A 155 8.28 1.07 0.57
CA CYS A 155 7.67 -0.20 0.15
C CYS A 155 6.42 -0.52 0.96
N PHE A 156 5.40 -1.12 0.33
CA PHE A 156 4.15 -1.52 0.99
C PHE A 156 3.85 -3.02 0.95
N SER A 157 4.83 -3.84 0.56
CA SER A 157 4.68 -5.30 0.58
C SER A 157 4.50 -5.84 2.00
N ILE A 158 3.55 -6.75 2.19
CA ILE A 158 3.38 -7.52 3.42
C ILE A 158 4.38 -8.69 3.37
N PRO A 159 5.27 -8.84 4.36
CA PRO A 159 6.12 -10.02 4.45
C PRO A 159 5.24 -11.26 4.71
N SER A 160 5.45 -12.32 3.93
CA SER A 160 4.67 -13.56 3.98
C SER A 160 4.89 -14.32 5.30
N ASN A 161 4.27 -13.86 6.39
CA ASN A 161 4.17 -14.59 7.66
C ASN A 161 2.78 -15.20 7.84
N SER A 162 2.26 -15.82 6.78
CA SER A 162 1.10 -16.72 6.84
C SER A 162 1.48 -18.04 6.20
N SER A 163 1.83 -19.00 7.03
CA SER A 163 1.60 -20.44 6.86
C SER A 163 1.62 -20.98 5.43
N GLY A 164 2.76 -21.57 5.03
CA GLY A 164 2.77 -22.78 4.19
C GLY A 164 2.12 -22.73 2.79
N VAL A 165 2.13 -21.58 2.10
CA VAL A 165 1.77 -21.52 0.67
C VAL A 165 2.82 -20.74 -0.11
N ALA A 166 4.08 -21.18 -0.02
CA ALA A 166 5.17 -20.67 -0.87
C ALA A 166 5.03 -21.16 -2.33
N ASP A 167 4.33 -22.28 -2.56
CA ASP A 167 4.41 -22.99 -3.84
C ASP A 167 3.55 -22.37 -4.97
N LYS A 168 2.37 -21.83 -4.67
CA LYS A 168 1.45 -21.32 -5.73
C LYS A 168 1.75 -19.90 -6.21
N HIS A 169 2.36 -19.06 -5.37
CA HIS A 169 2.66 -17.67 -5.75
C HIS A 169 3.98 -17.53 -6.52
N ALA A 170 4.97 -18.38 -6.27
CA ALA A 170 6.24 -18.34 -7.01
C ALA A 170 6.05 -18.66 -8.49
N GLU A 171 5.26 -19.68 -8.82
CA GLU A 171 4.94 -20.08 -10.19
C GLU A 171 4.16 -19.00 -10.94
N THR A 172 3.20 -18.35 -10.27
CA THR A 172 2.47 -17.20 -10.85
C THR A 172 3.39 -15.99 -11.08
N ARG A 173 4.41 -15.79 -10.23
CA ARG A 173 5.36 -14.66 -10.32
C ARG A 173 6.46 -14.86 -11.37
N LEU A 174 6.69 -16.10 -11.80
CA LEU A 174 7.59 -16.52 -12.88
C LEU A 174 6.85 -16.77 -14.20
N ALA A 175 5.53 -16.53 -14.26
CA ALA A 175 4.76 -16.68 -15.48
C ALA A 175 5.35 -15.86 -16.64
N GLY A 176 5.66 -16.52 -17.76
CA GLY A 176 6.25 -15.91 -18.94
C GLY A 176 7.77 -15.69 -18.89
N ILE A 177 8.46 -16.21 -17.87
CA ILE A 177 9.92 -16.14 -17.75
C ILE A 177 10.50 -17.55 -17.92
N ASN A 178 11.43 -17.69 -18.86
CA ASN A 178 12.20 -18.92 -18.99
C ASN A 178 13.43 -18.86 -18.08
N VAL A 179 13.57 -19.84 -17.19
CA VAL A 179 14.74 -19.93 -16.30
C VAL A 179 15.75 -20.86 -16.94
N ILE A 180 16.98 -20.37 -17.09
CA ILE A 180 18.11 -21.14 -17.62
C ILE A 180 19.30 -21.04 -16.65
N VAL A 181 20.13 -22.07 -16.66
CA VAL A 181 21.35 -22.14 -15.83
C VAL A 181 22.55 -21.86 -16.74
N GLY A 182 23.32 -20.82 -16.40
CA GLY A 182 24.56 -20.48 -17.10
C GLY A 182 25.69 -21.45 -16.78
N ARG A 183 26.66 -21.59 -17.68
CA ARG A 183 27.85 -22.41 -17.44
C ARG A 183 28.84 -21.69 -16.52
N GLN A 184 29.79 -22.44 -15.95
CA GLN A 184 30.88 -21.86 -15.17
C GLN A 184 31.66 -20.83 -16.00
N GLY A 185 31.79 -19.61 -15.48
CA GLY A 185 32.45 -18.49 -16.17
C GLY A 185 31.60 -17.78 -17.23
N GLU A 186 30.35 -18.20 -17.44
CA GLU A 186 29.40 -17.54 -18.34
C GLU A 186 28.58 -16.48 -17.57
N SER A 187 28.48 -15.27 -18.12
CA SER A 187 27.59 -14.24 -17.56
C SER A 187 26.13 -14.54 -17.86
N CYS A 188 25.19 -14.12 -17.00
CA CYS A 188 23.76 -14.26 -17.24
C CYS A 188 23.34 -13.73 -18.62
N ASP A 189 23.84 -12.57 -19.04
CA ASP A 189 23.46 -11.94 -20.32
C ASP A 189 23.80 -12.81 -21.54
N ILE A 190 24.96 -13.47 -21.52
CA ILE A 190 25.38 -14.41 -22.56
C ILE A 190 24.46 -15.63 -22.56
N ALA A 191 24.16 -16.18 -21.38
CA ALA A 191 23.26 -17.31 -21.25
C ALA A 191 21.86 -16.99 -21.82
N CYS A 192 21.25 -15.84 -21.47
CA CYS A 192 19.94 -15.43 -22.00
C CYS A 192 20.00 -15.23 -23.52
N LYS A 193 21.09 -14.62 -24.02
CA LYS A 193 21.29 -14.38 -25.45
C LYS A 193 21.45 -15.69 -26.24
N SER A 194 21.99 -16.74 -25.62
CA SER A 194 22.17 -18.06 -26.26
C SER A 194 20.83 -18.70 -26.67
N ILE A 195 19.76 -18.39 -25.95
CA ILE A 195 18.39 -18.85 -26.24
C ILE A 195 17.55 -17.79 -26.98
N GLY A 196 18.19 -16.70 -27.45
CA GLY A 196 17.52 -15.61 -28.15
C GLY A 196 16.63 -14.73 -27.26
N GLN A 197 16.84 -14.74 -25.94
CA GLN A 197 16.07 -13.95 -24.97
C GLN A 197 16.93 -12.87 -24.29
N SER A 198 16.28 -11.94 -23.60
CA SER A 198 16.94 -10.92 -22.77
C SER A 198 16.79 -11.25 -21.29
N CYS A 199 17.84 -11.03 -20.50
CA CYS A 199 17.78 -11.28 -19.06
C CYS A 199 16.90 -10.26 -18.33
N VAL A 200 16.26 -10.74 -17.25
CA VAL A 200 15.31 -9.97 -16.44
C VAL A 200 15.84 -9.87 -15.00
N PRO A 201 16.74 -8.90 -14.70
CA PRO A 201 17.50 -8.89 -13.45
C PRO A 201 16.62 -8.66 -12.21
N ASN A 202 15.51 -7.95 -12.34
CA ASN A 202 14.56 -7.71 -11.25
C ASN A 202 13.89 -8.99 -10.74
N LYS A 203 13.98 -10.11 -11.46
CA LYS A 203 13.39 -11.40 -11.07
C LYS A 203 14.38 -12.35 -10.40
N LEU A 204 15.67 -12.02 -10.37
CA LEU A 204 16.72 -12.82 -9.72
C LEU A 204 16.45 -13.03 -8.22
N MET A 205 15.87 -12.04 -7.53
CA MET A 205 15.49 -12.18 -6.12
C MET A 205 14.46 -13.29 -5.86
N LEU A 206 13.61 -13.64 -6.83
CA LEU A 206 12.70 -14.79 -6.68
C LEU A 206 13.46 -16.09 -6.82
N LEU A 207 14.41 -16.16 -7.75
CA LEU A 207 15.22 -17.36 -7.95
C LEU A 207 16.14 -17.61 -6.77
N ASN A 208 16.50 -16.58 -6.00
CA ASN A 208 17.33 -16.70 -4.79
C ASN A 208 16.53 -17.21 -3.57
N GLN A 209 15.75 -18.27 -3.77
CA GLN A 209 15.05 -19.01 -2.72
C GLN A 209 15.41 -20.49 -2.89
N CYS A 210 15.83 -21.15 -1.81
CA CYS A 210 16.33 -22.53 -1.89
C CYS A 210 15.34 -23.49 -2.58
N GLU A 211 14.06 -23.37 -2.25
CA GLU A 211 12.97 -24.17 -2.83
C GLU A 211 12.86 -24.02 -4.35
N ILE A 212 13.14 -22.82 -4.89
CA ILE A 212 13.10 -22.54 -6.32
C ILE A 212 14.42 -22.96 -6.98
N MET A 213 15.55 -22.68 -6.34
CA MET A 213 16.87 -23.11 -6.82
C MET A 213 16.92 -24.62 -7.04
N GLN A 214 16.38 -25.41 -6.10
CA GLN A 214 16.30 -26.86 -6.20
C GLN A 214 15.46 -27.38 -7.38
N LYS A 215 14.58 -26.55 -7.97
CA LYS A 215 13.82 -26.92 -9.18
C LYS A 215 14.69 -26.86 -10.45
N TYR A 216 15.76 -26.06 -10.46
CA TYR A 216 16.56 -25.78 -11.65
C TYR A 216 18.04 -26.19 -11.54
N LEU A 217 18.59 -26.19 -10.33
CA LEU A 217 19.97 -26.56 -10.03
C LEU A 217 20.04 -28.01 -9.54
N SER A 218 21.17 -28.67 -9.80
CA SER A 218 21.37 -30.09 -9.45
C SER A 218 22.01 -30.28 -8.07
N CYS A 219 21.86 -29.29 -7.18
CA CYS A 219 22.52 -29.24 -5.88
C CYS A 219 22.23 -30.50 -5.06
N LYS A 220 23.25 -31.35 -4.85
CA LYS A 220 23.15 -32.55 -3.98
C LYS A 220 23.31 -32.23 -2.47
N GLY A 221 23.53 -30.96 -2.13
CA GLY A 221 23.77 -30.47 -0.77
C GLY A 221 22.68 -29.52 -0.26
N ALA A 222 23.00 -28.80 0.81
CA ALA A 222 22.13 -27.75 1.36
C ALA A 222 22.34 -26.42 0.62
N CYS A 223 21.32 -25.56 0.60
CA CYS A 223 21.49 -24.17 0.20
C CYS A 223 22.16 -23.40 1.36
N LEU A 224 23.25 -22.70 1.06
CA LEU A 224 23.97 -21.87 2.03
C LEU A 224 23.82 -20.40 1.65
N ALA A 225 23.70 -19.54 2.65
CA ALA A 225 23.68 -18.10 2.43
C ALA A 225 25.07 -17.64 1.99
N SER A 226 25.12 -17.01 0.81
CA SER A 226 26.33 -16.46 0.21
C SER A 226 26.04 -15.04 -0.29
N MET A 227 27.10 -14.24 -0.46
CA MET A 227 27.02 -12.89 -1.02
C MET A 227 27.98 -12.77 -2.20
N GLY A 228 27.50 -12.19 -3.29
CA GLY A 228 28.28 -12.02 -4.52
C GLY A 228 27.36 -11.61 -5.68
N SER A 229 27.93 -10.98 -6.71
CA SER A 229 27.20 -10.63 -7.93
C SER A 229 26.86 -11.83 -8.80
N ASP A 230 27.43 -12.99 -8.49
CA ASP A 230 27.26 -14.28 -9.16
C ASP A 230 26.17 -15.15 -8.51
N GLN A 231 25.60 -14.72 -7.38
CA GLN A 231 24.55 -15.46 -6.68
C GLN A 231 23.17 -15.18 -7.34
N PRO A 232 22.27 -16.18 -7.42
CA PRO A 232 22.39 -17.56 -6.92
C PRO A 232 23.24 -18.47 -7.82
N ALA A 233 24.12 -19.27 -7.21
CA ALA A 233 25.01 -20.21 -7.92
C ALA A 233 24.99 -21.61 -7.29
N GLU A 234 25.27 -22.62 -8.12
CA GLU A 234 25.54 -23.99 -7.68
C GLU A 234 27.05 -24.18 -7.49
N VAL A 235 27.45 -24.78 -6.37
CA VAL A 235 28.83 -25.21 -6.15
C VAL A 235 29.06 -26.54 -6.86
N VAL A 236 30.16 -26.64 -7.60
CA VAL A 236 30.56 -27.88 -8.27
C VAL A 236 30.87 -29.00 -7.26
N ASP A 237 30.56 -30.24 -7.62
CA ASP A 237 30.68 -31.43 -6.74
C ASP A 237 32.13 -31.66 -6.24
N ASP A 238 33.13 -31.18 -6.98
CA ASP A 238 34.57 -31.29 -6.67
C ASP A 238 35.12 -30.10 -5.87
N ALA A 239 34.27 -29.14 -5.49
CA ALA A 239 34.68 -28.00 -4.67
C ALA A 239 35.19 -28.46 -3.28
N PRO A 240 36.31 -27.92 -2.79
CA PRO A 240 36.83 -28.25 -1.46
C PRO A 240 35.80 -27.92 -0.38
N ARG A 241 35.45 -28.88 0.48
CA ARG A 241 34.46 -28.71 1.58
C ARG A 241 35.00 -27.93 2.78
N HIS A 242 35.75 -26.86 2.56
CA HIS A 242 36.38 -26.12 3.64
C HIS A 242 35.87 -24.67 3.67
N LEU A 243 34.96 -24.39 4.61
CA LEU A 243 34.97 -23.23 5.52
C LEU A 243 33.69 -23.21 6.40
N GLU A 244 33.43 -24.31 7.13
CA GLU A 244 32.71 -24.23 8.41
C GLU A 244 33.74 -24.03 9.52
N ARG A 245 34.15 -22.79 9.79
CA ARG A 245 34.65 -22.39 11.11
C ARG A 245 34.70 -20.86 11.26
N ASN A 246 34.01 -20.37 12.32
CA ASN A 246 34.04 -19.03 12.93
C ASN A 246 32.94 -18.06 12.44
N ARG A 247 31.93 -17.64 13.22
CA ARG A 247 31.73 -17.60 14.68
C ARG A 247 30.24 -17.58 15.06
N VAL A 248 29.87 -18.44 16.01
CA VAL A 248 28.96 -18.08 17.11
C VAL A 248 29.85 -18.05 18.37
N HIS A 249 29.57 -17.11 19.27
CA HIS A 249 30.17 -16.89 20.61
C HIS A 249 31.51 -16.14 20.70
N ASN A 250 31.43 -14.84 20.97
CA ASN A 250 31.76 -14.23 22.27
C ASN A 250 30.97 -12.93 22.44
#